data_AF-A0A1Q9TTX6-F1
#
_entry.id   AF-A0A1Q9TTX6-F1
#
_cell.length_a   1.000
_cell.length_b   1.000
_cell.length_c   1.000
_cell.angle_alpha   90.00
_cell.angle_beta   90.00
_cell.angle_gamma   90.00
#
_symmetry.space_group_name_H-M   'P 1'
#
loop_
_entity.id
_entity.type
_entity.pdbx_description
1 polymer ?
#
loop_
_entity_poly.entity_id
_entity_poly.type
_entity_poly.pdbx_seq_one_letter_code
_entity_poly.pdbx_strand_id
1 'polypeptide(L)'
;MALVRKGSRHITVDGTDYRWRVRHKPTYTQGICATPMTFAVELAEEPGQTLVITTQHPHPETWLSVDSPAAVTPAVVAATIRNALAHGWSPESSGPAHHMQL
;
A
#
# COMPACT_ATOMS: atom_id res chain seq x y z
N MET A 1 -12.71 -2.95 -6.46
CA MET A 1 -11.62 -2.74 -7.45
C MET A 1 -10.47 -3.60 -7.00
N ALA A 2 -9.88 -4.40 -7.90
CA ALA A 2 -8.72 -5.22 -7.57
C ALA A 2 -7.43 -4.56 -8.06
N LEU A 3 -6.31 -4.82 -7.39
CA LEU A 3 -4.99 -4.41 -7.83
C LEU A 3 -4.64 -5.14 -9.13
N VAL A 4 -4.16 -4.37 -10.11
CA VAL A 4 -3.57 -4.96 -11.31
C VAL A 4 -2.37 -5.83 -10.91
N ARG A 5 -2.31 -7.04 -11.48
CA ARG A 5 -1.23 -7.99 -11.19
C ARG A 5 0.14 -7.44 -11.60
N LYS A 6 0.21 -6.68 -12.69
CA LYS A 6 1.46 -6.09 -13.18
C LYS A 6 2.01 -5.04 -12.20
N GLY A 7 3.24 -5.26 -11.74
CA GLY A 7 3.92 -4.36 -10.79
C GLY A 7 3.44 -4.50 -9.34
N SER A 8 2.59 -5.49 -9.07
CA SER A 8 2.27 -5.91 -7.71
C SER A 8 3.30 -6.93 -7.20
N ARG A 9 3.41 -7.05 -5.88
CA ARG A 9 4.29 -7.97 -5.18
C ARG A 9 3.45 -8.87 -4.29
N HIS A 10 3.88 -10.10 -4.10
CA HIS A 10 3.25 -11.05 -3.18
C HIS A 10 3.97 -11.01 -1.82
N ILE A 11 3.22 -11.28 -0.76
CA ILE A 11 3.74 -11.47 0.60
C ILE A 11 2.79 -12.35 1.39
N THR A 12 3.33 -13.32 2.11
CA THR A 12 2.58 -14.13 3.07
C THR A 12 2.74 -13.51 4.46
N VAL A 13 1.63 -13.22 5.13
CA VAL A 13 1.62 -12.67 6.50
C VAL A 13 0.72 -13.56 7.34
N ASP A 14 1.28 -14.14 8.40
CA ASP A 14 0.58 -15.02 9.34
C ASP A 14 -0.19 -16.18 8.65
N GLY A 15 0.34 -16.69 7.54
CA GLY A 15 -0.25 -17.79 6.76
C GLY A 15 -1.25 -17.35 5.68
N THR A 16 -1.56 -16.06 5.57
CA THR A 16 -2.46 -15.52 4.54
C THR A 16 -1.66 -14.84 3.43
N ASP A 17 -1.98 -15.14 2.18
CA ASP A 17 -1.32 -14.57 1.01
C ASP A 17 -1.97 -13.24 0.59
N TYR A 18 -1.14 -12.21 0.56
CA TYR A 18 -1.51 -10.86 0.15
C TYR A 18 -0.74 -10.43 -1.09
N ARG A 19 -1.38 -9.54 -1.84
CA ARG A 19 -0.77 -8.77 -2.91
C ARG A 19 -0.72 -7.31 -2.51
N TRP A 20 0.42 -6.68 -2.74
CA TRP A 20 0.59 -5.26 -2.46
C TRP A 20 1.28 -4.51 -3.59
N ARG A 21 1.06 -3.20 -3.66
CA ARG A 21 1.59 -2.36 -4.72
C ARG A 21 1.75 -0.92 -4.27
N VAL A 22 2.93 -0.36 -4.54
CA VAL A 22 3.15 1.08 -4.63
C VAL A 22 2.81 1.51 -6.06
N ARG A 23 2.11 2.63 -6.24
CA ARG A 23 1.85 3.17 -7.58
C ARG A 23 3.20 3.47 -8.24
N HIS A 24 3.35 3.16 -9.53
CA HIS A 24 4.61 3.45 -10.23
C HIS A 24 4.77 4.94 -10.50
N LYS A 25 3.76 5.57 -11.14
CA LYS A 25 3.78 7.01 -11.39
C LYS A 25 3.12 7.75 -10.23
N PRO A 26 3.68 8.87 -9.75
CA PRO A 26 3.04 9.68 -8.73
C PRO A 26 1.73 10.27 -9.28
N THR A 27 0.78 10.58 -8.41
CA THR A 27 -0.26 11.57 -8.75
C THR A 27 0.40 12.94 -8.89
N TYR A 28 -0.31 13.92 -9.46
CA TYR A 28 0.21 15.29 -9.54
C TYR A 28 0.65 15.79 -8.15
N THR A 29 -0.20 15.62 -7.14
CA THR A 29 0.09 16.03 -5.75
C THR A 29 1.28 15.29 -5.14
N GLN A 30 1.48 14.01 -5.46
CA GLN A 30 2.66 13.26 -5.04
C GLN A 30 3.93 13.73 -5.78
N GLY A 31 3.81 14.11 -7.05
CA GLY A 31 4.92 14.59 -7.89
C GLY A 31 5.47 15.93 -7.45
N ILE A 32 4.66 16.75 -6.79
CA ILE A 32 5.09 18.02 -6.18
C ILE A 32 5.26 17.92 -4.65
N CYS A 33 5.34 16.70 -4.09
CA CYS A 33 5.45 16.43 -2.65
C CYS A 33 4.33 17.01 -1.76
N ALA A 34 3.18 17.41 -2.31
CA ALA A 34 2.03 17.90 -1.55
C ALA A 34 1.29 16.80 -0.78
N THR A 35 1.43 15.54 -1.22
CA THR A 35 0.88 14.37 -0.52
C THR A 35 1.92 13.26 -0.45
N PRO A 36 2.00 12.50 0.66
CA PRO A 36 2.92 11.38 0.77
C PRO A 36 2.61 10.24 -0.22
N MET A 37 3.56 9.32 -0.35
CA MET A 37 3.36 8.09 -1.11
C MET A 37 2.34 7.19 -0.41
N THR A 38 1.57 6.47 -1.22
CA THR A 38 0.63 5.46 -0.75
C THR A 38 0.94 4.10 -1.36
N PHE A 39 0.63 3.04 -0.62
CA PHE A 39 0.61 1.69 -1.15
C PHE A 39 -0.69 1.01 -0.79
N ALA A 40 -1.09 0.06 -1.64
CA ALA A 40 -2.32 -0.68 -1.49
C ALA A 40 -2.03 -2.16 -1.26
N VAL A 41 -2.88 -2.82 -0.49
CA VAL A 41 -2.81 -4.24 -0.15
C VAL A 41 -4.20 -4.87 -0.30
N GLU A 42 -4.27 -6.08 -0.83
CA GLU A 42 -5.47 -6.92 -0.89
C GLU A 42 -5.07 -8.40 -0.81
N LEU A 43 -6.05 -9.30 -0.69
CA LEU A 43 -5.81 -10.74 -0.79
C LEU A 43 -5.27 -11.12 -2.17
N ALA A 44 -4.34 -12.07 -2.22
CA ALA A 44 -3.65 -12.43 -3.45
C ALA A 44 -4.55 -13.13 -4.48
N GLU A 45 -5.42 -14.03 -3.99
CA GLU A 45 -6.26 -14.93 -4.79
C GLU A 45 -7.68 -14.39 -4.96
N GLU A 46 -8.34 -14.03 -3.85
CA GLU A 46 -9.72 -13.54 -3.82
C GLU A 46 -9.79 -12.12 -3.23
N PRO A 47 -9.52 -11.07 -4.03
CA PRO A 47 -9.54 -9.70 -3.52
C PRO A 47 -10.91 -9.28 -2.97
N GLY A 48 -10.98 -9.03 -1.66
CA GLY A 48 -12.13 -8.37 -1.01
C GLY A 48 -11.86 -6.88 -0.78
N GLN A 49 -11.63 -6.48 0.47
CA GLN A 49 -11.42 -5.09 0.85
C GLN A 49 -9.97 -4.67 0.66
N THR A 50 -9.72 -3.66 -0.16
CA THR A 50 -8.38 -3.07 -0.32
C THR A 50 -8.01 -2.22 0.90
N LEU A 51 -6.82 -2.44 1.46
CA LEU A 51 -6.18 -1.54 2.42
C LEU A 51 -5.32 -0.53 1.67
N VAL A 52 -5.43 0.76 1.99
CA VAL A 52 -4.62 1.84 1.41
C VAL A 52 -3.89 2.56 2.54
N ILE A 53 -2.57 2.53 2.50
CA ILE A 53 -1.71 3.07 3.54
C ILE A 53 -1.03 4.31 3.00
N THR A 54 -1.13 5.41 3.74
CA THR A 54 -0.38 6.64 3.48
C THR A 54 0.86 6.65 4.36
N THR A 55 2.04 6.72 3.74
CA THR A 55 3.32 6.79 4.47
C THR A 55 3.64 8.24 4.87
N GLN A 56 4.79 8.44 5.51
CA GLN A 56 5.34 9.78 5.80
C GLN A 56 6.36 10.24 4.73
N HIS A 57 6.60 9.43 3.70
CA HIS A 57 7.66 9.65 2.74
C HIS A 57 7.13 10.16 1.39
N PRO A 58 7.90 10.99 0.67
CA PRO A 58 7.56 11.40 -0.68
C PRO A 58 7.57 10.19 -1.63
N HIS A 59 6.81 10.31 -2.72
CA HIS A 59 6.80 9.28 -3.75
C HIS A 59 8.20 9.16 -4.41
N PRO A 60 8.74 7.95 -4.65
CA PRO A 60 10.10 7.79 -5.19
C PRO A 60 10.34 8.48 -6.53
N GLU A 61 9.35 8.49 -7.42
CA GLU A 61 9.38 9.23 -8.70
C GLU A 61 8.86 10.68 -8.59
N THR A 62 9.02 11.34 -7.44
CA THR A 62 8.67 12.77 -7.30
C THR A 62 9.49 13.65 -8.25
N TRP A 63 8.92 14.78 -8.68
CA TRP A 63 9.57 15.74 -9.57
C TRP A 63 10.46 16.74 -8.82
N LEU A 64 10.42 16.72 -7.49
CA LEU A 64 11.26 17.51 -6.63
C LEU A 64 12.43 16.67 -6.13
N SER A 65 13.62 17.26 -6.05
CA SER A 65 14.78 16.59 -5.47
C SER A 65 14.51 16.29 -4.00
N VAL A 66 14.49 15.00 -3.67
CA VAL A 66 14.40 14.49 -2.30
C VAL A 66 15.65 13.67 -2.01
N ASP A 67 16.30 13.97 -0.89
CA ASP A 67 17.43 13.18 -0.44
C ASP A 67 16.92 11.80 0.01
N SER A 68 17.38 10.74 -0.66
CA SER A 68 17.10 9.34 -0.36
C SER A 68 15.60 8.97 -0.29
N PRO A 69 14.94 8.66 -1.41
CA PRO A 69 13.55 8.19 -1.39
C PRO A 69 13.43 6.89 -0.59
N ALA A 70 12.60 6.90 0.45
CA ALA A 70 12.37 5.72 1.28
C ALA A 70 11.55 4.68 0.51
N ALA A 71 12.02 3.44 0.47
CA ALA A 71 11.29 2.34 -0.15
C ALA A 71 10.34 1.67 0.84
N VAL A 72 9.13 1.34 0.41
CA VAL A 72 8.23 0.46 1.15
C VAL A 72 8.81 -0.96 1.08
N THR A 73 9.21 -1.51 2.23
CA THR A 73 9.80 -2.85 2.33
C THR A 73 8.74 -3.90 2.67
N PRO A 74 8.95 -5.19 2.34
CA PRO A 74 8.04 -6.26 2.76
C PRO A 74 7.82 -6.30 4.28
N ALA A 75 8.83 -5.94 5.09
CA ALA A 75 8.70 -5.90 6.55
C ALA A 75 7.72 -4.82 7.02
N VAL A 76 7.77 -3.62 6.41
CA VAL A 76 6.80 -2.54 6.68
C VAL A 76 5.38 -2.97 6.27
N VAL A 77 5.25 -3.64 5.13
CA VAL A 77 3.96 -4.15 4.64
C VAL A 77 3.38 -5.20 5.60
N ALA A 78 4.20 -6.16 6.06
CA ALA A 78 3.76 -7.17 7.01
C ALA A 78 3.35 -6.57 8.37
N ALA A 79 4.06 -5.54 8.84
CA ALA A 79 3.69 -4.83 10.07
C ALA A 79 2.37 -4.06 9.93
N THR A 80 2.17 -3.37 8.80
CA THR A 80 0.93 -2.63 8.52
C THR A 80 -0.27 -3.53 8.31
N ILE A 81 -0.11 -4.68 7.66
CA ILE A 81 -1.18 -5.69 7.53
C ILE A 81 -1.64 -6.12 8.92
N ARG A 82 -0.72 -6.54 9.80
CA ARG A 82 -1.05 -6.95 11.17
C ARG A 82 -1.73 -5.84 11.97
N ASN A 83 -1.23 -4.61 11.85
CA ASN A 83 -1.85 -3.45 12.49
C ASN A 83 -3.27 -3.20 11.95
N ALA A 84 -3.46 -3.22 10.64
CA ALA A 84 -4.76 -3.00 10.02
C ALA A 84 -5.81 -4.04 10.43
N LEU A 85 -5.41 -5.32 10.47
CA LEU A 85 -6.27 -6.40 10.96
C LEU A 85 -6.70 -6.13 12.42
N ALA A 86 -5.78 -5.70 13.27
CA ALA A 86 -6.09 -5.32 14.65
C ALA A 86 -7.01 -4.08 14.77
N HIS A 87 -7.07 -3.23 13.73
CA HIS A 87 -7.90 -2.02 13.66
C HIS A 87 -9.18 -2.20 12.82
N GLY A 88 -9.57 -3.45 12.54
CA GLY A 88 -10.86 -3.76 11.91
C GLY A 88 -10.86 -3.72 10.39
N TRP A 89 -9.69 -3.71 9.74
CA TRP A 89 -9.64 -4.03 8.31
C TRP A 89 -10.02 -5.50 8.11
N SER A 90 -10.99 -5.75 7.22
CA SER A 90 -11.49 -7.10 6.93
C SER A 90 -11.20 -7.44 5.46
N PRO A 91 -10.06 -8.09 5.13
CA PRO A 91 -9.62 -8.31 3.76
C PRO A 91 -10.59 -9.16 2.92
N GLU A 92 -11.35 -10.06 3.56
CA GLU A 92 -12.34 -10.93 2.90
C GLU A 92 -13.66 -10.22 2.63
N SER A 93 -13.96 -9.13 3.34
CA SER A 93 -15.23 -8.42 3.18
C SER A 93 -15.24 -7.60 1.89
N SER A 94 -16.39 -7.56 1.22
CA SER A 94 -16.59 -6.58 0.15
C SER A 94 -16.89 -5.21 0.75
N GLY A 95 -16.20 -4.16 0.30
CA GLY A 95 -16.41 -2.82 0.83
C GLY A 95 -15.52 -1.75 0.20
N PRO A 96 -15.71 -0.48 0.61
CA PRO A 96 -14.81 0.60 0.23
C PRO A 96 -13.40 0.36 0.78
N ALA A 97 -12.40 1.01 0.18
CA ALA A 97 -11.03 0.91 0.64
C ALA A 97 -10.91 1.35 2.11
N HIS A 98 -10.17 0.56 2.90
CA HIS A 98 -9.83 0.92 4.27
C HIS A 98 -8.56 1.76 4.26
N HIS A 99 -8.61 2.98 4.81
CA HIS A 99 -7.50 3.92 4.77
C HIS A 99 -6.80 4.01 6.13
N MET A 100 -5.48 3.91 6.14
CA MET A 100 -4.65 4.07 7.33
C MET A 100 -3.40 4.93 7.05
N GLN A 101 -2.77 5.41 8.11
CA GLN A 101 -1.48 6.12 8.05
C GLN A 101 -0.42 5.29 8.77
N LEU A 102 0.82 5.33 8.26
CA LEU A 102 2.01 4.72 8.87
C LEU A 102 2.69 5.68 9.85
#